data_AF-A0A1B7XXS2-F1
#
_entry.id   AF-A0A1B7XXS2-F1
#
_cell.length_a   1.000
_cell.length_b   1.000
_cell.length_c   1.000
_cell.angle_alpha   90.00
_cell.angle_beta   90.00
_cell.angle_gamma   90.00
#
_symmetry.space_group_name_H-M   'P 1'
#
loop_
_entity.id
_entity.type
_entity.pdbx_description
1 polymer ?
#
loop_
_entity_poly.entity_id
_entity_poly.type
_entity_poly.pdbx_seq_one_letter_code
_entity_poly.pdbx_strand_id
1 'polypeptide(L)'
;MSWIRRLALPVLLAGAALPTVADDTVPQAVTQEALPNTYIVELEDGEATKTYLDALRAEPGVDEVMERFAYSPDLFNAVSFEVKGSLTATPDTLRRRMEGLPELRVRHIWPVEAVPAPTYPGELFNVSSLAANARRAAEVFPPHEMIQVDKLHELGYAGNGTRIGVVDSGVDWRHPALGGCFGPGCLVEYGYDFVGDNFNGTPATLAPDDDPWEECNGHGTLVSGVIAAQHNALGFIGAAPGVRLGVYRTFSCAGASTANVMIAAIIRAAEDDVADFGKGSDIITMSVGHHSGWAGTPLAEAMSRVSKRTGIPCVAAAGNSEGRGYSQSRHTRLHAPARARNRCCD
;
A
#
# COMPACT_ATOMS: atom_id res chain seq x y z
N MET A 1 -73.37 26.04 -3.77
CA MET A 1 -72.02 25.74 -3.25
C MET A 1 -71.70 24.28 -3.59
N SER A 2 -71.56 23.92 -4.88
CA SER A 2 -70.29 23.79 -5.65
C SER A 2 -69.28 22.87 -4.95
N TRP A 3 -69.44 21.55 -5.05
CA TRP A 3 -68.93 20.62 -6.09
C TRP A 3 -67.41 20.37 -6.05
N ILE A 4 -67.08 19.14 -5.62
CA ILE A 4 -65.77 18.49 -5.64
C ILE A 4 -65.37 18.20 -7.10
N ARG A 5 -64.15 18.58 -7.49
CA ARG A 5 -63.44 17.99 -8.64
C ARG A 5 -62.00 17.65 -8.24
N ARG A 6 -61.73 16.35 -8.18
CA ARG A 6 -60.37 15.78 -8.16
C ARG A 6 -59.84 15.83 -9.60
N LEU A 7 -58.74 16.52 -9.82
CA LEU A 7 -57.95 16.45 -11.06
C LEU A 7 -56.82 15.44 -10.81
N ALA A 8 -56.93 14.26 -11.42
CA ALA A 8 -55.83 13.33 -11.59
C ALA A 8 -55.14 13.68 -12.92
N LEU A 9 -53.92 14.19 -12.87
CA LEU A 9 -53.05 14.35 -14.03
C LEU A 9 -52.16 13.09 -14.12
N PRO A 10 -52.15 12.35 -15.23
CA PRO A 10 -51.17 11.30 -15.44
C PRO A 10 -49.85 11.95 -15.88
N VAL A 11 -48.81 11.86 -15.05
CA VAL A 11 -47.44 12.16 -15.47
C VAL A 11 -46.90 10.93 -16.20
N LEU A 12 -46.92 11.00 -17.53
CA LEU A 12 -46.15 10.13 -18.41
C LEU A 12 -44.67 10.53 -18.31
N LEU A 13 -43.90 9.80 -17.50
CA LEU A 13 -42.44 9.83 -17.56
C LEU A 13 -41.99 8.91 -18.70
N ALA A 14 -41.76 9.51 -19.87
CA ALA A 14 -41.07 8.86 -20.97
C ALA A 14 -39.62 8.57 -20.54
N GLY A 15 -39.27 7.28 -20.47
CA GLY A 15 -37.89 6.85 -20.27
C GLY A 15 -37.06 7.17 -21.52
N ALA A 16 -36.32 8.27 -21.48
CA ALA A 16 -35.26 8.53 -22.45
C ALA A 16 -34.06 7.64 -22.12
N ALA A 17 -33.97 6.53 -22.85
CA ALA A 17 -32.76 5.78 -23.16
C ALA A 17 -31.57 6.68 -23.55
N LEU A 18 -30.84 7.30 -22.63
CA LEU A 18 -29.54 7.88 -22.97
C LEU A 18 -28.59 6.71 -23.28
N PRO A 19 -27.97 6.66 -24.47
CA PRO A 19 -26.97 5.65 -24.75
C PRO A 19 -25.79 5.90 -23.81
N THR A 20 -25.49 4.92 -22.95
CA THR A 20 -24.19 4.87 -22.28
C THR A 20 -23.16 4.58 -23.36
N VAL A 21 -22.52 5.63 -23.87
CA VAL A 21 -21.22 5.48 -24.54
C VAL A 21 -20.30 4.98 -23.44
N ALA A 22 -19.94 3.70 -23.52
CA ALA A 22 -18.84 3.18 -22.74
C ALA A 22 -17.61 3.99 -23.15
N ASP A 23 -17.12 4.80 -22.23
CA ASP A 23 -15.87 5.50 -22.41
C ASP A 23 -14.75 4.48 -22.19
N ASP A 24 -14.31 3.86 -23.28
CA ASP A 24 -13.22 2.88 -23.32
C ASP A 24 -11.84 3.50 -22.97
N THR A 25 -11.80 4.77 -22.54
CA THR A 25 -10.56 5.47 -22.17
C THR A 25 -10.22 5.43 -20.68
N VAL A 26 -11.05 4.81 -19.83
CA VAL A 26 -10.62 4.45 -18.47
C VAL A 26 -9.61 3.30 -18.60
N PRO A 27 -8.34 3.45 -18.17
CA PRO A 27 -7.41 2.35 -18.13
C PRO A 27 -8.06 1.21 -17.37
N GLN A 28 -8.27 0.07 -18.04
CA GLN A 28 -8.76 -1.15 -17.42
C GLN A 28 -7.90 -1.40 -16.19
N ALA A 29 -8.52 -1.41 -15.01
CA ALA A 29 -7.83 -1.72 -13.76
C ALA A 29 -7.07 -3.04 -13.96
N VAL A 30 -5.74 -2.98 -13.84
CA VAL A 30 -4.92 -4.19 -13.83
C VAL A 30 -5.49 -5.07 -12.73
N THR A 31 -5.99 -6.24 -13.09
CA THR A 31 -6.51 -7.20 -12.13
C THR A 31 -5.37 -7.57 -11.19
N GLN A 32 -5.60 -7.40 -9.88
CA GLN A 32 -4.64 -7.75 -8.84
C GLN A 32 -4.54 -9.27 -8.76
N GLU A 33 -3.82 -9.86 -9.72
CA GLU A 33 -3.66 -11.30 -9.84
C GLU A 33 -2.53 -11.78 -8.93
N ALA A 34 -2.77 -12.93 -8.30
CA ALA A 34 -1.71 -13.64 -7.60
C ALA A 34 -0.59 -13.93 -8.59
N LEU A 35 0.64 -13.59 -8.21
CA LEU A 35 1.83 -13.98 -8.95
C LEU A 35 1.88 -15.51 -9.02
N PRO A 36 2.04 -16.10 -10.22
CA PRO A 36 2.09 -17.54 -10.37
C PRO A 36 3.15 -18.16 -9.46
N ASN A 37 2.76 -19.23 -8.76
CA ASN A 37 3.62 -20.05 -7.90
C ASN A 37 4.46 -19.28 -6.86
N THR A 38 4.03 -18.07 -6.46
CA THR A 38 4.75 -17.23 -5.49
C THR A 38 3.94 -17.10 -4.22
N TYR A 39 4.57 -17.35 -3.06
CA TYR A 39 3.90 -17.43 -1.76
C TYR A 39 4.67 -16.72 -0.67
N ILE A 40 3.96 -16.36 0.40
CA ILE A 40 4.52 -15.99 1.71
C ILE A 40 4.09 -17.08 2.69
N VAL A 41 5.03 -17.62 3.45
CA VAL A 41 4.75 -18.49 4.59
C VAL A 41 5.10 -17.75 5.88
N GLU A 42 4.17 -17.67 6.82
CA GLU A 42 4.42 -17.29 8.23
C GLU A 42 4.50 -18.55 9.06
N LEU A 43 5.57 -18.68 9.83
CA LEU A 43 5.78 -19.74 10.79
C LEU A 43 5.48 -19.25 12.21
N GLU A 44 5.27 -20.18 13.12
CA GLU A 44 5.22 -19.87 14.55
C GLU A 44 6.56 -19.29 15.04
N ASP A 45 6.53 -18.56 16.16
CA ASP A 45 7.75 -17.97 16.72
C ASP A 45 8.76 -19.07 17.12
N GLY A 46 10.05 -18.82 16.82
CA GLY A 46 11.15 -19.75 17.08
C GLY A 46 11.40 -20.78 15.98
N GLU A 47 10.50 -20.92 15.00
CA GLU A 47 10.70 -21.79 13.84
C GLU A 47 11.63 -21.14 12.80
N ALA A 48 12.50 -21.93 12.16
CA ALA A 48 13.41 -21.41 11.14
C ALA A 48 12.80 -21.50 9.72
N THR A 49 12.65 -20.36 9.05
CA THR A 49 12.17 -20.28 7.66
C THR A 49 13.02 -21.07 6.68
N LYS A 50 14.34 -21.13 6.92
CA LYS A 50 15.27 -21.97 6.14
C LYS A 50 14.90 -23.46 6.18
N THR A 51 14.49 -23.98 7.35
CA THR A 51 14.07 -25.37 7.50
C THR A 51 12.83 -25.67 6.65
N TYR A 52 11.87 -24.73 6.60
CA TYR A 52 10.71 -24.84 5.72
C TYR A 52 11.11 -24.87 4.23
N LEU A 53 11.98 -23.96 3.79
CA LEU A 53 12.42 -23.92 2.40
C LEU A 53 13.20 -25.17 1.99
N ASP A 54 14.06 -25.69 2.87
CA ASP A 54 14.83 -26.91 2.61
C ASP A 54 13.93 -28.15 2.54
N ALA A 55 12.92 -28.24 3.42
CA ALA A 55 11.92 -29.29 3.35
C ALA A 55 11.12 -29.23 2.05
N LEU A 56 10.70 -28.02 1.63
CA LEU A 56 9.96 -27.84 0.38
C LEU A 56 10.80 -28.22 -0.85
N ARG A 57 12.11 -27.94 -0.85
CA ARG A 57 13.02 -28.36 -1.93
C ARG A 57 13.14 -29.88 -2.06
N ALA A 58 12.87 -30.63 -0.99
CA ALA A 58 12.91 -32.09 -1.00
C ALA A 58 11.58 -32.73 -1.48
N GLU A 59 10.52 -31.94 -1.67
CA GLU A 59 9.22 -32.47 -2.05
C GLU A 59 9.17 -32.95 -3.51
N PRO A 60 8.52 -34.09 -3.79
CA PRO A 60 8.34 -34.56 -5.16
C PRO A 60 7.61 -33.54 -6.04
N GLY A 61 8.20 -33.25 -7.20
CA GLY A 61 7.66 -32.31 -8.18
C GLY A 61 8.10 -30.85 -7.98
N VAL A 62 8.97 -30.58 -7.00
CA VAL A 62 9.66 -29.30 -6.85
C VAL A 62 11.04 -29.40 -7.49
N ASP A 63 11.29 -28.57 -8.50
CA ASP A 63 12.59 -28.49 -9.18
C ASP A 63 13.46 -27.40 -8.55
N GLU A 64 12.85 -26.28 -8.16
CA GLU A 64 13.55 -25.13 -7.59
C GLU A 64 12.64 -24.38 -6.60
N VAL A 65 13.23 -23.89 -5.50
CA VAL A 65 12.61 -22.92 -4.58
C VAL A 65 13.50 -21.70 -4.47
N MET A 66 13.06 -20.61 -5.08
CA MET A 66 13.76 -19.32 -5.05
C MET A 66 13.23 -18.49 -3.88
N GLU A 67 14.09 -18.22 -2.90
CA GLU A 67 13.78 -17.25 -1.85
C GLU A 67 13.72 -15.84 -2.47
N ARG A 68 12.74 -15.05 -2.05
CA ARG A 68 12.55 -13.67 -2.53
C ARG A 68 12.86 -12.65 -1.44
N PHE A 69 12.20 -12.79 -0.29
CA PHE A 69 12.43 -11.95 0.88
C PHE A 69 12.32 -12.80 2.14
N ALA A 70 13.39 -12.86 2.92
CA ALA A 70 13.33 -13.25 4.32
C ALA A 70 13.03 -12.03 5.18
N TYR A 71 12.06 -12.17 6.07
CA TYR A 71 11.65 -11.11 6.97
C TYR A 71 12.27 -11.30 8.36
N SER A 72 12.36 -10.21 9.12
CA SER A 72 12.87 -10.27 10.49
C SER A 72 12.01 -11.21 11.34
N PRO A 73 12.58 -12.29 11.91
CA PRO A 73 11.82 -13.25 12.72
C PRO A 73 11.26 -12.61 14.00
N ASP A 74 11.91 -11.54 14.48
CA ASP A 74 11.48 -10.78 15.64
C ASP A 74 10.27 -9.90 15.34
N LEU A 75 9.97 -9.58 14.09
CA LEU A 75 8.80 -8.78 13.70
C LEU A 75 7.74 -9.63 12.99
N PHE A 76 8.14 -10.41 12.00
CA PHE A 76 7.27 -11.25 11.19
C PHE A 76 8.04 -12.48 10.73
N ASN A 77 7.94 -13.58 11.48
CA ASN A 77 8.66 -14.83 11.17
C ASN A 77 8.12 -15.50 9.91
N ALA A 78 8.55 -14.99 8.77
CA ALA A 78 8.02 -15.36 7.48
C ALA A 78 9.08 -15.27 6.40
N VAL A 79 8.82 -15.96 5.29
CA VAL A 79 9.63 -15.88 4.08
C VAL A 79 8.73 -15.89 2.85
N SER A 80 9.07 -15.08 1.87
CA SER A 80 8.45 -15.14 0.54
C SER A 80 9.34 -15.90 -0.43
N PHE A 81 8.73 -16.74 -1.27
CA PHE A 81 9.43 -17.65 -2.16
C PHE A 81 8.61 -17.95 -3.41
N GLU A 82 9.30 -18.36 -4.47
CA GLU A 82 8.72 -18.88 -5.71
C GLU A 82 9.08 -20.35 -5.88
N VAL A 83 8.10 -21.16 -6.29
CA VAL A 83 8.27 -22.59 -6.55
C VAL A 83 8.24 -22.85 -8.04
N LYS A 84 9.26 -23.54 -8.56
CA LYS A 84 9.26 -24.08 -9.92
C LYS A 84 9.22 -25.60 -9.88
N GLY A 85 8.56 -26.18 -10.85
CA GLY A 85 8.48 -27.62 -11.05
C GLY A 85 7.12 -28.06 -11.55
N SER A 86 6.84 -29.36 -11.40
CA SER A 86 5.58 -29.98 -11.80
C SER A 86 4.52 -29.97 -10.68
N LEU A 87 4.91 -29.60 -9.45
CA LEU A 87 3.97 -29.44 -8.34
C LEU A 87 2.97 -28.33 -8.65
N THR A 88 1.67 -28.65 -8.63
CA THR A 88 0.62 -27.63 -8.60
C THR A 88 0.57 -27.01 -7.20
N ALA A 89 1.35 -25.94 -7.01
CA ALA A 89 1.41 -25.24 -5.75
C ALA A 89 0.13 -24.42 -5.52
N THR A 90 -0.43 -24.56 -4.32
CA THR A 90 -1.47 -23.69 -3.76
C THR A 90 -1.21 -23.60 -2.25
N PRO A 91 -1.77 -22.61 -1.53
CA PRO A 91 -1.62 -22.55 -0.07
C PRO A 91 -2.00 -23.87 0.62
N ASP A 92 -3.06 -24.52 0.17
CA ASP A 92 -3.51 -25.80 0.73
C ASP A 92 -2.59 -26.97 0.38
N THR A 93 -2.05 -27.03 -0.84
CA THR A 93 -1.14 -28.12 -1.22
C THR A 93 0.17 -27.99 -0.46
N LEU A 94 0.71 -26.77 -0.35
CA LEU A 94 1.93 -26.47 0.41
C LEU A 94 1.73 -26.80 1.90
N ARG A 95 0.61 -26.40 2.50
CA ARG A 95 0.30 -26.73 3.89
C ARG A 95 0.31 -28.24 4.12
N ARG A 96 -0.42 -29.00 3.29
CA ARG A 96 -0.47 -30.47 3.41
C ARG A 96 0.89 -31.15 3.26
N ARG A 97 1.78 -30.63 2.41
CA ARG A 97 3.15 -31.18 2.29
C ARG A 97 3.97 -31.00 3.56
N MET A 98 3.70 -29.95 4.32
CA MET A 98 4.49 -29.58 5.50
C MET A 98 3.87 -30.08 6.83
N GLU A 99 2.59 -30.49 6.83
CA GLU A 99 1.87 -31.00 8.01
C GLU A 99 2.53 -32.22 8.69
N GLY A 100 3.35 -32.99 7.97
CA GLY A 100 4.04 -34.18 8.49
C GLY A 100 5.37 -33.90 9.20
N LEU A 101 5.85 -32.66 9.24
CA LEU A 101 7.16 -32.31 9.77
C LEU A 101 7.02 -31.82 11.22
N PRO A 102 7.45 -32.62 12.22
CA PRO A 102 7.22 -32.29 13.63
C PRO A 102 7.97 -31.03 14.09
N GLU A 103 9.00 -30.61 13.35
CA GLU A 103 9.84 -29.44 13.63
C GLU A 103 9.38 -28.18 12.87
N LEU A 104 8.20 -28.18 12.24
CA LEU A 104 7.71 -27.02 11.49
C LEU A 104 6.24 -26.75 11.77
N ARG A 105 5.97 -25.62 12.40
CA ARG A 105 4.61 -25.13 12.63
C ARG A 105 4.31 -23.95 11.72
N VAL A 106 3.53 -24.22 10.68
CA VAL A 106 3.07 -23.21 9.72
C VAL A 106 1.82 -22.51 10.24
N ARG A 107 1.93 -21.21 10.50
CA ARG A 107 0.80 -20.38 10.89
C ARG A 107 -0.06 -20.06 9.66
N HIS A 108 0.53 -19.42 8.65
CA HIS A 108 -0.18 -19.01 7.45
C HIS A 108 0.62 -19.26 6.17
N ILE A 109 -0.10 -19.44 5.06
CA ILE A 109 0.46 -19.44 3.70
C ILE A 109 -0.46 -18.58 2.85
N TRP A 110 0.09 -17.57 2.18
CA TRP A 110 -0.65 -16.70 1.27
C TRP A 110 -0.03 -16.72 -0.12
N PRO A 111 -0.82 -16.59 -1.20
CA PRO A 111 -0.27 -16.20 -2.49
C PRO A 111 0.29 -14.77 -2.39
N VAL A 112 1.32 -14.47 -3.18
CA VAL A 112 1.78 -13.08 -3.33
C VAL A 112 0.93 -12.40 -4.38
N GLU A 113 0.32 -11.27 -4.02
CA GLU A 113 -0.48 -10.46 -4.92
C GLU A 113 0.37 -9.30 -5.47
N ALA A 114 0.19 -8.98 -6.75
CA ALA A 114 0.66 -7.71 -7.30
C ALA A 114 0.00 -6.55 -6.54
N VAL A 115 0.62 -5.38 -6.46
CA VAL A 115 -0.04 -4.18 -5.91
C VAL A 115 0.04 -3.08 -6.97
N PRO A 116 -1.10 -2.53 -7.42
CA PRO A 116 -1.08 -1.50 -8.44
C PRO A 116 -0.48 -0.21 -7.90
N ALA A 117 0.26 0.51 -8.73
CA ALA A 117 0.65 1.86 -8.40
C ALA A 117 -0.59 2.76 -8.20
N PRO A 118 -0.53 3.69 -7.24
CA PRO A 118 -1.54 4.74 -7.13
C PRO A 118 -1.67 5.47 -8.46
N THR A 119 -2.89 5.59 -8.99
CA THR A 119 -3.16 6.35 -10.21
C THR A 119 -3.43 7.81 -9.87
N TYR A 120 -2.82 8.72 -10.62
CA TYR A 120 -3.14 10.14 -10.59
C TYR A 120 -4.23 10.46 -11.60
N PRO A 121 -5.44 10.84 -11.17
CA PRO A 121 -6.41 11.48 -12.06
C PRO A 121 -6.03 12.97 -12.20
N GLY A 122 -5.00 13.28 -12.99
CA GLY A 122 -4.68 14.66 -13.34
C GLY A 122 -3.29 14.88 -13.92
N GLU A 123 -3.19 15.81 -14.86
CA GLU A 123 -1.91 16.42 -15.21
C GLU A 123 -1.31 17.02 -13.93
N LEU A 124 -0.05 16.68 -13.63
CA LEU A 124 0.78 17.39 -12.64
C LEU A 124 0.54 18.89 -12.85
N PHE A 125 0.02 19.56 -11.83
CA PHE A 125 -0.44 20.94 -11.87
C PHE A 125 0.38 21.80 -12.84
N ASN A 126 -0.28 22.37 -13.85
CA ASN A 126 0.40 23.25 -14.81
C ASN A 126 1.10 24.39 -14.03
N VAL A 127 2.42 24.42 -14.10
CA VAL A 127 3.29 25.34 -13.33
C VAL A 127 2.95 26.81 -13.57
N SER A 128 2.33 27.14 -14.72
CA SER A 128 1.84 28.49 -15.02
C SER A 128 0.64 28.91 -14.16
N SER A 129 -0.14 27.97 -13.64
CA SER A 129 -1.20 28.21 -12.65
C SER A 129 -0.66 28.40 -11.23
N LEU A 130 0.55 27.89 -10.92
CA LEU A 130 1.21 28.08 -9.62
C LEU A 130 1.65 29.54 -9.42
N ALA A 131 2.00 30.28 -10.47
CA ALA A 131 2.28 31.71 -10.36
C ALA A 131 1.03 32.55 -10.02
N ALA A 132 -0.15 32.08 -10.43
CA ALA A 132 -1.43 32.68 -10.03
C ALA A 132 -1.81 32.30 -8.59
N ASN A 133 -1.49 31.07 -8.16
CA ASN A 133 -1.70 30.58 -6.78
C ASN A 133 -0.65 31.09 -5.78
N ALA A 134 0.56 31.45 -6.21
CA ALA A 134 1.56 32.12 -5.38
C ALA A 134 1.05 33.48 -4.88
N ARG A 135 0.11 34.12 -5.60
CA ARG A 135 -0.60 35.32 -5.11
C ARG A 135 -1.63 35.01 -4.01
N ARG A 136 -2.06 33.76 -3.86
CA ARG A 136 -2.82 33.24 -2.71
C ARG A 136 -1.94 32.67 -1.60
N ALA A 137 -0.60 32.66 -1.74
CA ALA A 137 0.33 32.17 -0.71
C ALA A 137 0.29 32.98 0.61
N ALA A 138 -0.51 34.05 0.68
CA ALA A 138 -0.83 34.75 1.91
C ALA A 138 -2.02 34.12 2.68
N GLU A 139 -2.76 33.20 2.08
CA GLU A 139 -3.84 32.44 2.72
C GLU A 139 -3.27 31.10 3.22
N VAL A 140 -3.57 30.75 4.47
CA VAL A 140 -3.24 29.45 5.05
C VAL A 140 -3.84 28.36 4.17
N PHE A 141 -3.08 27.29 3.90
CA PHE A 141 -3.54 26.17 3.08
C PHE A 141 -4.84 25.60 3.68
N PRO A 142 -6.00 25.62 2.99
CA PRO A 142 -7.30 25.32 3.63
C PRO A 142 -7.38 23.97 4.34
N PRO A 143 -6.74 22.89 3.84
CA PRO A 143 -6.64 21.65 4.60
C PRO A 143 -5.95 21.84 5.95
N HIS A 144 -4.89 22.64 6.05
CA HIS A 144 -4.22 22.92 7.33
C HIS A 144 -5.15 23.61 8.33
N GLU A 145 -5.98 24.57 7.90
CA GLU A 145 -6.99 25.19 8.78
C GLU A 145 -8.03 24.15 9.25
N MET A 146 -8.50 23.31 8.32
CA MET A 146 -9.54 22.30 8.60
C MET A 146 -9.09 21.27 9.64
N ILE A 147 -7.82 20.83 9.57
CA ILE A 147 -7.24 19.87 10.53
C ILE A 147 -6.35 20.53 11.59
N GLN A 148 -6.38 21.86 11.69
CA GLN A 148 -5.73 22.67 12.72
C GLN A 148 -4.18 22.58 12.77
N VAL A 149 -3.56 22.25 11.64
CA VAL A 149 -2.09 22.23 11.49
C VAL A 149 -1.51 23.64 11.60
N ASP A 150 -2.23 24.64 11.10
CA ASP A 150 -1.90 26.06 11.23
C ASP A 150 -1.67 26.47 12.69
N LYS A 151 -2.59 26.07 13.59
CA LYS A 151 -2.48 26.33 15.03
C LYS A 151 -1.32 25.58 15.67
N LEU A 152 -1.02 24.36 15.22
CA LEU A 152 0.14 23.61 15.71
C LEU A 152 1.45 24.30 15.30
N HIS A 153 1.53 24.82 14.08
CA HIS A 153 2.68 25.60 13.61
C HIS A 153 2.84 26.90 14.41
N GLU A 154 1.75 27.63 14.69
CA GLU A 154 1.78 28.84 15.54
C GLU A 154 2.30 28.55 16.96
N LEU A 155 2.03 27.36 17.50
CA LEU A 155 2.54 26.89 18.78
C LEU A 155 3.98 26.34 18.70
N GLY A 156 4.58 26.29 17.51
CA GLY A 156 5.94 25.77 17.29
C GLY A 156 6.05 24.25 17.18
N TYR A 157 4.94 23.53 17.05
CA TYR A 157 4.94 22.09 16.82
C TYR A 157 5.16 21.79 15.34
N ALA A 158 6.37 21.34 15.01
CA ALA A 158 6.77 20.96 13.65
C ALA A 158 7.10 19.47 13.50
N GLY A 159 6.98 18.66 14.57
CA GLY A 159 7.40 17.24 14.56
C GLY A 159 8.90 17.02 14.80
N ASN A 160 9.60 18.02 15.34
CA ASN A 160 11.02 17.90 15.68
C ASN A 160 11.29 16.69 16.59
N GLY A 161 12.31 15.92 16.24
CA GLY A 161 12.70 14.71 16.99
C GLY A 161 11.92 13.45 16.63
N THR A 162 11.00 13.53 15.65
CA THR A 162 10.20 12.39 15.16
C THR A 162 10.68 11.93 13.80
N ARG A 163 10.68 10.62 13.59
CA ARG A 163 11.00 9.93 12.34
C ARG A 163 9.74 9.34 11.71
N ILE A 164 9.53 9.57 10.42
CA ILE A 164 8.41 9.00 9.67
C ILE A 164 8.95 8.17 8.51
N GLY A 165 8.66 6.86 8.54
CA GLY A 165 8.94 5.94 7.46
C GLY A 165 7.83 6.00 6.41
N VAL A 166 8.18 6.32 5.17
CA VAL A 166 7.26 6.45 4.04
C VAL A 166 7.48 5.28 3.10
N VAL A 167 6.54 4.33 3.05
CA VAL A 167 6.55 3.18 2.14
C VAL A 167 5.74 3.54 0.90
N ASP A 168 6.41 3.84 -0.22
CA ASP A 168 5.78 4.44 -1.39
C ASP A 168 6.60 4.24 -2.70
N SER A 169 6.39 5.06 -3.74
CA SER A 169 7.07 4.94 -5.04
C SER A 169 8.56 5.29 -5.05
N GLY A 170 9.08 5.77 -3.92
CA GLY A 170 10.36 6.46 -3.81
C GLY A 170 10.17 7.97 -3.69
N VAL A 171 11.26 8.73 -3.79
CA VAL A 171 11.23 10.19 -3.59
C VAL A 171 12.26 10.90 -4.44
N ASP A 172 11.88 12.00 -5.08
CA ASP A 172 12.85 12.96 -5.59
C ASP A 172 13.36 13.84 -4.44
N TRP A 173 14.28 13.30 -3.64
CA TRP A 173 14.87 14.02 -2.51
C TRP A 173 15.67 15.26 -2.94
N ARG A 174 15.98 15.40 -4.24
CA ARG A 174 16.59 16.60 -4.83
C ARG A 174 15.59 17.77 -4.95
N HIS A 175 14.30 17.51 -4.77
CA HIS A 175 13.28 18.55 -4.85
C HIS A 175 13.53 19.62 -3.78
N PRO A 176 13.56 20.94 -4.13
CA PRO A 176 13.90 22.00 -3.17
C PRO A 176 12.98 22.06 -1.94
N ALA A 177 11.70 21.73 -2.11
CA ALA A 177 10.77 21.64 -0.98
C ALA A 177 11.06 20.46 -0.05
N LEU A 178 11.88 19.49 -0.45
CA LEU A 178 12.31 18.36 0.38
C LEU A 178 13.76 18.49 0.86
N GLY A 179 14.34 19.69 0.74
CA GLY A 179 15.69 19.99 1.24
C GLY A 179 16.82 19.75 0.22
N GLY A 180 16.57 19.02 -0.86
CA GLY A 180 17.52 18.87 -1.96
C GLY A 180 18.71 17.95 -1.69
N CYS A 181 18.64 17.09 -0.68
CA CYS A 181 19.71 16.16 -0.32
C CYS A 181 19.17 14.88 0.34
N PHE A 182 20.00 13.84 0.34
CA PHE A 182 19.74 12.53 0.94
C PHE A 182 20.87 12.12 1.89
N GLY A 183 20.53 11.51 3.01
CA GLY A 183 21.48 11.00 4.00
C GLY A 183 21.52 11.80 5.32
N PRO A 184 22.49 11.50 6.21
CA PRO A 184 22.58 12.10 7.53
C PRO A 184 22.52 13.64 7.50
N GLY A 185 21.60 14.22 8.26
CA GLY A 185 21.39 15.67 8.32
C GLY A 185 20.49 16.26 7.24
N CYS A 186 20.02 15.46 6.27
CA CYS A 186 18.99 15.84 5.31
C CYS A 186 17.58 15.63 5.87
N LEU A 187 16.56 16.18 5.19
CA LEU A 187 15.17 15.88 5.53
C LEU A 187 14.84 14.41 5.24
N VAL A 188 15.18 13.94 4.04
CA VAL A 188 15.19 12.52 3.70
C VAL A 188 16.53 11.96 4.16
N GLU A 189 16.54 11.39 5.36
CA GLU A 189 17.78 11.09 6.07
C GLU A 189 18.26 9.67 5.81
N TYR A 190 17.34 8.76 5.51
CA TYR A 190 17.60 7.35 5.25
C TYR A 190 16.53 6.78 4.33
N GLY A 191 16.75 5.58 3.82
CA GLY A 191 15.83 4.94 2.91
C GLY A 191 16.42 3.74 2.21
N TYR A 192 15.63 3.11 1.35
CA TYR A 192 16.03 1.95 0.59
C TYR A 192 15.14 1.77 -0.64
N ASP A 193 15.73 1.40 -1.78
CA ASP A 193 14.99 0.91 -2.94
C ASP A 193 14.95 -0.62 -2.93
N PHE A 194 13.75 -1.18 -2.91
CA PHE A 194 13.53 -2.62 -2.95
C PHE A 194 13.45 -3.20 -4.36
N VAL A 195 13.22 -2.37 -5.38
CA VAL A 195 12.74 -2.84 -6.68
C VAL A 195 13.56 -2.32 -7.85
N GLY A 196 13.97 -1.05 -7.84
CA GLY A 196 14.56 -0.40 -9.00
C GLY A 196 13.57 -0.11 -10.12
N ASP A 197 14.04 0.61 -11.15
CA ASP A 197 13.20 1.17 -12.21
C ASP A 197 12.48 0.12 -13.07
N ASN A 198 13.11 -1.03 -13.27
CA ASN A 198 12.70 -2.04 -14.25
C ASN A 198 11.96 -3.24 -13.63
N PHE A 199 11.65 -3.20 -12.34
CA PHE A 199 10.96 -4.32 -11.69
C PHE A 199 9.60 -4.57 -12.32
N ASN A 200 9.32 -5.85 -12.58
CA ASN A 200 8.09 -6.32 -13.24
C ASN A 200 7.32 -7.36 -12.42
N GLY A 201 7.64 -7.52 -11.13
CA GLY A 201 7.06 -8.57 -10.27
C GLY A 201 7.93 -9.82 -10.13
N THR A 202 8.97 -9.99 -10.96
CA THR A 202 9.85 -11.19 -10.92
C THR A 202 11.17 -10.93 -10.21
N PRO A 203 11.81 -11.95 -9.59
CA PRO A 203 13.07 -11.77 -8.88
C PRO A 203 14.20 -11.32 -9.80
N ALA A 204 14.16 -11.75 -11.07
CA ALA A 204 15.18 -11.44 -12.07
C ALA A 204 15.26 -9.94 -12.44
N THR A 205 14.27 -9.15 -12.05
CA THR A 205 14.21 -7.71 -12.31
C THR A 205 14.33 -6.85 -11.06
N LEU A 206 14.51 -7.47 -9.89
CA LEU A 206 14.80 -6.72 -8.66
C LEU A 206 16.20 -6.11 -8.76
N ALA A 207 16.29 -4.81 -8.53
CA ALA A 207 17.55 -4.08 -8.46
C ALA A 207 17.55 -3.20 -7.20
N PRO A 208 17.70 -3.81 -6.01
CA PRO A 208 17.64 -3.06 -4.76
C PRO A 208 18.95 -2.32 -4.47
N ASP A 209 18.85 -1.14 -3.87
CA ASP A 209 19.98 -0.32 -3.44
C ASP A 209 19.60 0.64 -2.29
N ASP A 210 20.57 1.36 -1.74
CA ASP A 210 20.40 2.23 -0.57
C ASP A 210 19.85 3.64 -0.92
N ASP A 211 19.46 3.91 -2.17
CA ASP A 211 18.94 5.20 -2.63
C ASP A 211 17.47 5.09 -3.08
N PRO A 212 16.50 5.61 -2.29
CA PRO A 212 15.08 5.55 -2.65
C PRO A 212 14.68 6.54 -3.76
N TRP A 213 15.65 7.10 -4.47
CA TRP A 213 15.43 8.10 -5.50
C TRP A 213 14.58 7.59 -6.66
N GLU A 214 13.67 8.43 -7.14
CA GLU A 214 12.90 8.19 -8.37
C GLU A 214 12.47 9.52 -9.02
N GLU A 215 12.23 9.52 -10.33
CA GLU A 215 11.74 10.70 -11.08
C GLU A 215 10.60 10.39 -12.06
N CYS A 216 9.95 9.25 -11.91
CA CYS A 216 9.02 8.70 -12.89
C CYS A 216 7.57 8.70 -12.41
N ASN A 217 7.29 8.30 -11.16
CA ASN A 217 5.94 8.22 -10.62
C ASN A 217 5.55 9.51 -9.88
N GLY A 218 6.43 9.99 -8.99
CA GLY A 218 6.23 11.19 -8.19
C GLY A 218 5.32 11.01 -6.98
N HIS A 219 4.71 9.84 -6.76
CA HIS A 219 3.73 9.66 -5.67
C HIS A 219 4.33 9.79 -4.28
N GLY A 220 5.42 9.09 -4.00
CA GLY A 220 6.12 9.21 -2.73
C GLY A 220 6.73 10.61 -2.52
N THR A 221 7.09 11.33 -3.59
CA THR A 221 7.49 12.74 -3.52
C THR A 221 6.33 13.63 -3.05
N LEU A 222 5.13 13.43 -3.59
CA LEU A 222 3.93 14.16 -3.16
C LEU A 222 3.59 13.85 -1.70
N VAL A 223 3.60 12.57 -1.31
CA VAL A 223 3.34 12.13 0.07
C VAL A 223 4.35 12.73 1.03
N SER A 224 5.64 12.66 0.70
CA SER A 224 6.72 13.26 1.49
C SER A 224 6.56 14.77 1.61
N GLY A 225 6.10 15.44 0.55
CA GLY A 225 5.78 16.86 0.56
C GLY A 225 4.63 17.21 1.52
N VAL A 226 3.53 16.46 1.48
CA VAL A 226 2.40 16.64 2.41
C VAL A 226 2.86 16.51 3.86
N ILE A 227 3.78 15.59 4.14
CA ILE A 227 4.32 15.38 5.49
C ILE A 227 5.25 16.51 5.88
N ALA A 228 6.28 16.81 5.08
CA ALA A 228 7.42 17.59 5.56
C ALA A 228 8.00 18.60 4.55
N ALA A 229 7.22 19.06 3.57
CA ALA A 229 7.70 20.12 2.68
C ALA A 229 8.21 21.32 3.49
N GLN A 230 9.43 21.75 3.19
CA GLN A 230 10.07 22.93 3.73
C GLN A 230 9.53 24.19 3.07
N HIS A 231 9.79 25.36 3.66
CA HIS A 231 9.48 26.64 3.02
C HIS A 231 10.05 26.70 1.61
N ASN A 232 9.18 26.99 0.63
CA ASN A 232 9.53 26.97 -0.78
C ASN A 232 8.76 28.06 -1.55
N ALA A 233 9.11 28.24 -2.81
CA ALA A 233 8.54 29.28 -3.67
C ALA A 233 7.03 29.11 -3.95
N LEU A 234 6.44 27.94 -3.68
CA LEU A 234 5.02 27.68 -3.87
C LEU A 234 4.18 28.11 -2.66
N GLY A 235 4.81 28.50 -1.54
CA GLY A 235 4.11 28.90 -0.32
C GLY A 235 3.45 27.75 0.44
N PHE A 236 3.74 26.50 0.07
CA PHE A 236 3.26 25.31 0.74
C PHE A 236 4.30 24.81 1.75
N ILE A 237 3.86 24.43 2.95
CA ILE A 237 4.69 23.77 3.97
C ILE A 237 3.98 22.46 4.35
N GLY A 238 4.74 21.41 4.68
CA GLY A 238 4.19 20.14 5.12
C GLY A 238 3.51 20.25 6.48
N ALA A 239 2.77 19.21 6.87
CA ALA A 239 2.11 19.16 8.17
C ALA A 239 3.11 19.15 9.35
N ALA A 240 4.24 18.49 9.19
CA ALA A 240 5.29 18.34 10.19
C ALA A 240 6.68 18.55 9.54
N PRO A 241 7.08 19.80 9.23
CA PRO A 241 8.32 20.09 8.49
C PRO A 241 9.61 19.83 9.30
N GLY A 242 9.53 19.60 10.61
CA GLY A 242 10.66 19.34 11.48
C GLY A 242 11.02 17.86 11.67
N VAL A 243 10.28 16.94 11.04
CA VAL A 243 10.56 15.50 11.13
C VAL A 243 11.82 15.12 10.35
N ARG A 244 12.23 13.85 10.50
CA ARG A 244 13.13 13.15 9.58
C ARG A 244 12.33 12.10 8.82
N LEU A 245 12.58 11.99 7.52
CA LEU A 245 11.92 11.02 6.66
C LEU A 245 12.88 9.87 6.36
N GLY A 246 12.37 8.65 6.56
CA GLY A 246 12.91 7.43 5.96
C GLY A 246 12.05 7.07 4.78
N VAL A 247 12.57 6.97 3.55
CA VAL A 247 11.74 6.63 2.39
C VAL A 247 12.10 5.26 1.84
N TYR A 248 11.09 4.41 1.66
CA TYR A 248 11.22 3.05 1.20
C TYR A 248 10.51 2.89 -0.13
N ARG A 249 11.29 2.80 -1.21
CA ARG A 249 10.78 2.67 -2.57
C ARG A 249 10.34 1.23 -2.83
N THR A 250 9.05 1.07 -3.12
CA THR A 250 8.42 -0.23 -3.39
C THR A 250 7.82 -0.34 -4.78
N PHE A 251 7.89 0.70 -5.60
CA PHE A 251 7.38 0.69 -6.98
C PHE A 251 8.47 0.96 -8.00
N SER A 252 8.40 0.20 -9.10
CA SER A 252 9.16 0.50 -10.31
C SER A 252 8.58 1.68 -11.06
N CYS A 253 9.29 2.19 -12.06
CA CYS A 253 8.77 3.27 -12.89
C CYS A 253 7.57 2.86 -13.75
N ALA A 254 7.43 1.57 -14.04
CA ALA A 254 6.23 1.01 -14.66
C ALA A 254 5.06 0.83 -13.68
N GLY A 255 5.25 1.18 -12.40
CA GLY A 255 4.23 1.05 -11.36
C GLY A 255 4.04 -0.38 -10.85
N ALA A 256 5.00 -1.27 -11.07
CA ALA A 256 4.93 -2.64 -10.55
C ALA A 256 5.36 -2.68 -9.09
N SER A 257 4.55 -3.33 -8.27
CA SER A 257 4.88 -3.69 -6.88
C SER A 257 4.15 -4.98 -6.49
N THR A 258 4.48 -5.51 -5.32
CA THR A 258 3.95 -6.77 -4.80
C THR A 258 3.83 -6.72 -3.29
N ALA A 259 2.89 -7.46 -2.72
CA ALA A 259 2.63 -7.44 -1.28
C ALA A 259 3.88 -7.84 -0.46
N ASN A 260 4.69 -8.77 -0.97
CA ASN A 260 5.92 -9.20 -0.30
C ASN A 260 7.01 -8.11 -0.26
N VAL A 261 7.09 -7.23 -1.26
CA VAL A 261 7.97 -6.06 -1.27
C VAL A 261 7.50 -5.03 -0.23
N MET A 262 6.19 -4.75 -0.17
CA MET A 262 5.65 -3.82 0.83
C MET A 262 5.88 -4.29 2.26
N ILE A 263 5.74 -5.59 2.52
CA ILE A 263 6.05 -6.18 3.83
C ILE A 263 7.55 -5.99 4.15
N ALA A 264 8.44 -6.22 3.18
CA ALA A 264 9.87 -6.01 3.38
C ALA A 264 10.17 -4.54 3.76
N ALA A 265 9.54 -3.59 3.08
CA ALA A 265 9.68 -2.16 3.35
C ALA A 265 9.15 -1.75 4.72
N ILE A 266 7.97 -2.25 5.14
CA ILE A 266 7.40 -1.96 6.47
C ILE A 266 8.32 -2.49 7.57
N ILE A 267 8.88 -3.69 7.40
CA ILE A 267 9.79 -4.30 8.37
C ILE A 267 11.09 -3.51 8.42
N ARG A 268 11.67 -3.17 7.27
CA ARG A 268 12.87 -2.32 7.20
C ARG A 268 12.64 -0.96 7.86
N ALA A 269 11.49 -0.34 7.64
CA ALA A 269 11.10 0.92 8.27
C ALA A 269 11.02 0.86 9.81
N ALA A 270 10.74 -0.33 10.35
CA ALA A 270 10.71 -0.58 11.79
C ALA A 270 12.09 -0.94 12.38
N GLU A 271 13.07 -1.30 11.54
CA GLU A 271 14.37 -1.82 11.98
C GLU A 271 15.56 -0.91 11.68
N ASP A 272 15.45 -0.04 10.67
CA ASP A 272 16.54 0.85 10.26
C ASP A 272 17.07 1.64 11.44
N ASP A 273 18.39 1.59 11.63
CA ASP A 273 19.06 2.32 12.68
C ASP A 273 19.39 3.72 12.16
N VAL A 274 18.76 4.72 12.75
CA VAL A 274 18.91 6.11 12.33
C VAL A 274 19.84 6.78 13.34
N ALA A 275 20.94 7.33 12.83
CA ALA A 275 21.92 8.01 13.65
C ALA A 275 21.25 9.02 14.59
N ASP A 276 21.69 9.05 15.85
CA ASP A 276 21.17 9.91 16.92
C ASP A 276 19.72 9.65 17.39
N PHE A 277 19.00 8.74 16.74
CA PHE A 277 17.59 8.45 17.01
C PHE A 277 17.31 7.00 17.38
N GLY A 278 18.24 6.08 17.07
CA GLY A 278 18.10 4.65 17.35
C GLY A 278 17.27 3.92 16.29
N LYS A 279 16.76 2.75 16.68
CA LYS A 279 16.08 1.83 15.75
C LYS A 279 14.67 2.28 15.40
N GLY A 280 14.37 2.21 14.11
CA GLY A 280 13.04 2.31 13.53
C GLY A 280 12.52 3.74 13.42
N SER A 281 11.55 3.89 12.54
CA SER A 281 10.71 5.09 12.44
C SER A 281 9.74 5.15 13.62
N ASP A 282 9.35 6.35 14.06
CA ASP A 282 8.34 6.50 15.12
C ASP A 282 6.91 6.32 14.57
N ILE A 283 6.72 6.53 13.27
CA ILE A 283 5.48 6.31 12.52
C ILE A 283 5.86 5.68 11.18
N ILE A 284 5.09 4.70 10.72
CA ILE A 284 5.21 4.17 9.36
C ILE A 284 3.93 4.51 8.60
N THR A 285 4.04 5.16 7.45
CA THR A 285 2.91 5.51 6.58
C THR A 285 3.05 4.84 5.23
N MET A 286 1.92 4.39 4.69
CA MET A 286 1.81 3.77 3.39
C MET A 286 0.57 4.31 2.69
N SER A 287 0.78 5.26 1.78
CA SER A 287 -0.32 5.91 1.03
C SER A 287 -0.73 5.10 -0.19
N VAL A 288 -0.78 3.78 -0.01
CA VAL A 288 -0.97 2.80 -1.08
C VAL A 288 -2.07 1.85 -0.66
N GLY A 289 -3.00 1.59 -1.57
CA GLY A 289 -4.16 0.73 -1.33
C GLY A 289 -3.94 -0.69 -1.83
N HIS A 290 -4.40 -1.66 -1.05
CA HIS A 290 -4.55 -3.06 -1.47
C HIS A 290 -6.05 -3.37 -1.62
N HIS A 291 -6.50 -4.11 -2.64
CA HIS A 291 -7.95 -4.29 -2.90
C HIS A 291 -8.68 -5.16 -1.86
N SER A 292 -7.94 -5.78 -0.94
CA SER A 292 -8.49 -6.52 0.20
C SER A 292 -8.28 -5.71 1.48
N GLY A 293 -9.38 -5.19 2.05
CA GLY A 293 -9.41 -4.54 3.37
C GLY A 293 -9.52 -5.54 4.53
N TRP A 294 -9.34 -6.84 4.28
CA TRP A 294 -9.46 -7.87 5.32
C TRP A 294 -8.21 -7.92 6.19
N ALA A 295 -8.42 -8.02 7.51
CA ALA A 295 -7.34 -8.06 8.49
C ALA A 295 -6.39 -9.27 8.34
N GLY A 296 -6.83 -10.35 7.68
CA GLY A 296 -6.03 -11.57 7.48
C GLY A 296 -5.16 -11.59 6.21
N THR A 297 -5.00 -10.45 5.53
CA THR A 297 -4.03 -10.33 4.43
C THR A 297 -2.60 -10.33 4.99
N PRO A 298 -1.60 -10.81 4.22
CA PRO A 298 -0.22 -10.85 4.71
C PRO A 298 0.31 -9.45 5.06
N LEU A 299 -0.12 -8.42 4.31
CA LEU A 299 0.26 -7.03 4.57
C LEU A 299 -0.34 -6.51 5.88
N ALA A 300 -1.62 -6.76 6.14
CA ALA A 300 -2.27 -6.36 7.38
C ALA A 300 -1.72 -7.12 8.60
N GLU A 301 -1.42 -8.41 8.46
CA GLU A 301 -0.77 -9.19 9.52
C GLU A 301 0.64 -8.66 9.81
N ALA A 302 1.45 -8.37 8.78
CA ALA A 302 2.78 -7.80 8.97
C ALA A 302 2.73 -6.44 9.71
N MET A 303 1.86 -5.52 9.27
CA MET A 303 1.64 -4.24 9.97
C MET A 303 1.19 -4.45 11.43
N SER A 304 0.25 -5.36 11.66
CA SER A 304 -0.24 -5.71 12.99
C SER A 304 0.88 -6.25 13.89
N ARG A 305 1.77 -7.07 13.35
CA ARG A 305 2.91 -7.63 14.10
C ARG A 305 3.95 -6.57 14.41
N VAL A 306 4.31 -5.72 13.43
CA VAL A 306 5.21 -4.57 13.65
C VAL A 306 4.66 -3.69 14.76
N SER A 307 3.42 -3.19 14.63
CA SER A 307 2.83 -2.32 15.66
C SER A 307 2.72 -2.97 17.04
N LYS A 308 2.40 -4.27 17.12
CA LYS A 308 2.33 -4.98 18.42
C LYS A 308 3.69 -5.19 19.07
N ARG A 309 4.74 -5.42 18.29
CA ARG A 309 6.07 -5.80 18.80
C ARG A 309 6.97 -4.59 19.05
N THR A 310 6.82 -3.52 18.28
CA THR A 310 7.65 -2.31 18.42
C THR A 310 6.90 -1.14 19.04
N GLY A 311 5.56 -1.15 19.00
CA GLY A 311 4.74 0.01 19.37
C GLY A 311 4.64 1.06 18.26
N ILE A 312 5.28 0.86 17.10
CA ILE A 312 5.27 1.81 15.98
C ILE A 312 3.90 1.74 15.28
N PRO A 313 3.10 2.82 15.25
CA PRO A 313 1.85 2.84 14.50
C PRO A 313 2.11 2.79 12.99
N CYS A 314 1.41 1.88 12.30
CA CYS A 314 1.36 1.84 10.85
C CYS A 314 0.05 2.48 10.35
N VAL A 315 0.16 3.51 9.51
CA VAL A 315 -0.96 4.26 8.92
C VAL A 315 -1.05 3.92 7.44
N ALA A 316 -2.24 3.52 6.96
CA ALA A 316 -2.46 3.17 5.56
C ALA A 316 -3.70 3.86 4.99
N ALA A 317 -3.67 4.15 3.69
CA ALA A 317 -4.81 4.72 2.97
C ALA A 317 -5.96 3.71 2.85
N ALA A 318 -7.20 4.18 2.99
CA ALA A 318 -8.40 3.33 2.88
C ALA A 318 -8.70 2.86 1.44
N GLY A 319 -8.08 3.49 0.44
CA GLY A 319 -8.30 3.24 -0.99
C GLY A 319 -9.31 4.19 -1.64
N ASN A 320 -9.17 4.37 -2.95
CA ASN A 320 -9.93 5.37 -3.73
C ASN A 320 -11.06 4.75 -4.58
N SER A 321 -11.42 3.49 -4.31
CA SER A 321 -12.38 2.73 -5.11
C SER A 321 -13.82 2.90 -4.62
N GLU A 322 -14.35 4.13 -4.64
CA GLU A 322 -15.78 4.50 -4.49
C GLU A 322 -16.68 3.56 -3.65
N GLY A 323 -16.24 3.10 -2.48
CA GLY A 323 -17.04 2.25 -1.59
C GLY A 323 -17.26 0.79 -2.05
N ARG A 324 -16.54 0.25 -3.03
CA ARG A 324 -16.58 -1.21 -3.36
C ARG A 324 -15.77 -2.08 -2.39
N GLY A 325 -15.28 -1.49 -1.30
CA GLY A 325 -14.32 -2.09 -0.35
C GLY A 325 -14.81 -3.33 0.42
N TYR A 326 -16.09 -3.70 0.34
CA TYR A 326 -16.61 -4.91 1.00
C TYR A 326 -16.92 -6.07 0.05
N SER A 327 -16.91 -5.90 -1.28
CA SER A 327 -17.47 -6.89 -2.21
C SER A 327 -16.53 -7.35 -3.35
N GLN A 328 -15.21 -7.23 -3.19
CA GLN A 328 -14.26 -7.66 -4.22
C GLN A 328 -13.89 -9.17 -4.14
N SER A 329 -14.59 -9.97 -3.34
CA SER A 329 -14.50 -11.44 -3.42
C SER A 329 -15.33 -11.96 -4.60
N ARG A 330 -14.68 -12.28 -5.72
CA ARG A 330 -15.29 -13.09 -6.79
C ARG A 330 -15.26 -14.61 -6.48
N HIS A 331 -15.19 -15.03 -5.21
CA HIS A 331 -15.15 -16.46 -4.84
C HIS A 331 -16.25 -16.95 -3.92
N THR A 332 -17.39 -16.25 -3.90
CA THR A 332 -18.65 -16.87 -3.46
C THR A 332 -19.76 -16.48 -4.43
N ARG A 333 -20.03 -17.36 -5.40
CA ARG A 333 -21.41 -17.55 -5.87
C ARG A 333 -22.20 -18.07 -4.66
N LEU A 334 -22.66 -17.14 -3.81
CA LEU A 334 -23.79 -17.41 -2.94
C LEU A 334 -24.95 -17.71 -3.89
N HIS A 335 -25.24 -19.00 -4.07
CA HIS A 335 -26.56 -19.41 -4.47
C HIS A 335 -27.52 -18.83 -3.43
N ALA A 336 -28.11 -17.68 -3.76
CA ALA A 336 -29.26 -17.19 -3.03
C ALA A 336 -30.31 -18.31 -3.07
N PRO A 337 -30.75 -18.86 -1.91
CA PRO A 337 -31.84 -19.80 -1.93
C PRO A 337 -33.06 -19.08 -2.52
N ALA A 338 -33.67 -19.72 -3.52
CA ALA A 338 -34.89 -19.24 -4.14
C ALA A 338 -35.89 -18.86 -3.05
N ARG A 339 -36.46 -17.65 -3.15
CA ARG A 339 -37.56 -17.16 -2.32
C ARG A 339 -38.60 -18.27 -2.11
N ALA A 340 -38.65 -18.82 -0.90
CA ALA A 340 -39.81 -19.59 -0.45
C ALA A 340 -40.99 -18.62 -0.42
N ARG A 341 -41.93 -18.81 -1.35
CA ARG A 341 -43.23 -18.14 -1.32
C ARG A 341 -43.95 -18.64 -0.07
N ASN A 342 -44.20 -17.74 0.89
CA ASN A 342 -45.23 -17.96 1.91
C ASN A 342 -46.57 -18.15 1.19
N ARG A 343 -47.04 -19.41 1.14
CA ARG A 343 -48.45 -19.73 0.94
C ARG A 343 -49.05 -19.83 2.34
N CYS A 344 -49.92 -18.89 2.68
CA CYS A 344 -50.92 -19.07 3.72
C CYS A 344 -51.88 -20.18 3.28
N CYS A 345 -52.08 -21.18 4.14
CA CYS A 345 -53.30 -21.95 4.28
C CYS A 345 -53.42 -22.37 5.75
N ASP A 346 -54.64 -22.16 6.25
CA ASP A 346 -55.24 -22.51 7.54
C ASP A 346 -54.84 -21.68 8.78
#